data_AF-A0A8T1NZP8-F1
#
_entry.id   AF-A0A8T1NZP8-F1
#
_cell.length_a   1.000
_cell.length_b   1.000
_cell.length_c   1.000
_cell.angle_alpha   90.00
_cell.angle_beta   90.00
_cell.angle_gamma   90.00
#
_symmetry.space_group_name_H-M   'P 1'
#
loop_
_entity.id
_entity.type
_entity.pdbx_description
1 polymer ?
#
loop_
_entity_poly.entity_id
_entity_poly.type
_entity_poly.pdbx_seq_one_letter_code
_entity_poly.pdbx_strand_id
1 'polypeptide(L)'
;MREIEALWEEARELSLGNSGGVERLDSPPTPLQFLRDFVSPNKPCVISNATRHWPALSSWSHDSYLTRALSSAHVSLHLTPNGRADAAVPINSDDPSTLCFASAHALRMPFPEALNLIVNPHSTNFVAYAQQQNDCFRSEYSALAQDCDAHIPWATDALGCLPEAVNLWVGNHLSETSFHKDHYENLYAVVSGEKHFLLLPPTDVHRMYIRNYPAARYSYSQDTGKFTLESEKPMRCVPWCSVDPYPSPEAKHSAMSRFPLYFNGPKPFECTVKAGEILYL
;
A
#
# COMPACT_ATOMS: atom_id res chain seq x y z
N MET A 1 -29.56 7.71 3.94
CA MET A 1 -28.90 6.39 3.85
C MET A 1 -29.24 5.75 2.53
N ARG A 2 -30.53 5.63 2.20
CA ARG A 2 -31.02 5.16 0.90
C ARG A 2 -30.42 5.91 -0.29
N GLU A 3 -30.20 7.22 -0.17
CA GLU A 3 -29.62 8.06 -1.23
C GLU A 3 -28.13 7.74 -1.46
N ILE A 4 -27.40 7.43 -0.39
CA ILE A 4 -25.99 7.02 -0.44
C ILE A 4 -25.90 5.62 -1.04
N GLU A 5 -26.83 4.74 -0.65
CA GLU A 5 -26.97 3.38 -1.19
C GLU A 5 -27.44 3.38 -2.65
N ALA A 6 -28.17 4.40 -3.12
CA ALA A 6 -28.44 4.54 -4.55
C ALA A 6 -27.19 5.02 -5.30
N LEU A 7 -26.47 6.00 -4.75
CA LEU A 7 -25.29 6.59 -5.39
C LEU A 7 -24.19 5.57 -5.68
N TRP A 8 -23.84 4.70 -4.72
CA TRP A 8 -22.77 3.71 -4.95
C TRP A 8 -23.17 2.59 -5.93
N GLU A 9 -24.47 2.38 -6.15
CA GLU A 9 -25.06 1.34 -6.99
C GLU A 9 -25.05 1.89 -8.41
N GLU A 10 -25.63 3.08 -8.60
CA GLU A 10 -25.62 3.81 -9.86
C GLU A 10 -24.20 4.07 -10.38
N ALA A 11 -23.25 4.45 -9.51
CA ALA A 11 -21.86 4.67 -9.92
C ALA A 11 -21.19 3.39 -10.46
N ARG A 12 -21.50 2.24 -9.87
CA ARG A 12 -20.99 0.94 -10.31
C ARG A 12 -21.68 0.46 -11.57
N GLU A 13 -22.99 0.60 -11.66
CA GLU A 13 -23.77 0.23 -12.85
C GLU A 13 -23.39 1.07 -14.07
N LEU A 14 -23.18 2.37 -13.89
CA LEU A 14 -22.90 3.30 -14.99
C LEU A 14 -21.44 3.27 -15.47
N SER A 15 -20.48 3.18 -14.53
CA SER A 15 -19.06 3.45 -14.84
C SER A 15 -18.11 2.34 -14.38
N LEU A 16 -18.16 1.94 -13.10
CA LEU A 16 -17.09 1.13 -12.51
C LEU A 16 -17.22 -0.38 -12.76
N GLY A 17 -18.43 -0.86 -13.06
CA GLY A 17 -18.77 -2.26 -13.21
C GLY A 17 -19.14 -2.95 -11.88
N ASN A 18 -19.88 -4.05 -12.00
CA ASN A 18 -20.39 -4.85 -10.88
C ASN A 18 -19.65 -6.19 -10.69
N SER A 19 -18.64 -6.49 -11.51
CA SER A 19 -17.91 -7.76 -11.48
C SER A 19 -17.02 -7.92 -10.23
N GLY A 20 -16.71 -6.81 -9.54
CA GLY A 20 -15.71 -6.78 -8.46
C GLY A 20 -14.28 -6.97 -8.94
N GLY A 21 -14.04 -7.09 -10.25
CA GLY A 21 -12.70 -7.18 -10.84
C GLY A 21 -12.24 -5.85 -11.42
N VAL A 22 -10.94 -5.62 -11.42
CA VAL A 22 -10.30 -4.49 -12.11
C VAL A 22 -10.02 -4.87 -13.57
N GLU A 23 -10.29 -3.95 -14.50
CA GLU A 23 -10.04 -4.16 -15.93
C GLU A 23 -8.55 -4.42 -16.20
N ARG A 24 -8.24 -5.35 -17.11
CA ARG A 24 -6.87 -5.69 -17.49
C ARG A 24 -6.62 -5.37 -18.96
N LEU A 25 -5.56 -4.61 -19.22
CA LEU A 25 -5.05 -4.32 -20.56
C LEU A 25 -3.89 -5.26 -20.89
N ASP A 26 -3.84 -5.76 -22.12
CA ASP A 26 -2.75 -6.64 -22.58
C ASP A 26 -1.45 -5.88 -22.88
N SER A 27 -1.52 -4.56 -23.03
CA SER A 27 -0.36 -3.71 -23.35
C SER A 27 -0.60 -2.26 -22.92
N PRO A 28 0.45 -1.43 -22.82
CA PRO A 28 0.33 -0.01 -22.55
C PRO A 28 -0.69 0.71 -23.46
N PRO A 29 -1.61 1.51 -22.89
CA PRO A 29 -2.52 2.33 -23.69
C PRO A 29 -1.78 3.49 -24.36
N THR A 30 -2.39 4.08 -25.40
CA THR A 30 -1.97 5.42 -25.85
C THR A 30 -2.31 6.47 -24.77
N PRO A 31 -1.61 7.62 -24.72
CA PRO A 31 -1.91 8.67 -23.75
C PRO A 31 -3.38 9.12 -23.77
N LEU A 32 -3.97 9.25 -24.95
CA LEU A 32 -5.38 9.62 -25.11
C LEU A 32 -6.34 8.55 -24.58
N GLN A 33 -6.08 7.27 -24.86
CA GLN A 33 -6.89 6.18 -24.31
C GLN A 33 -6.78 6.14 -22.79
N PHE A 34 -5.57 6.29 -22.24
CA PHE A 34 -5.36 6.30 -20.80
C PHE A 34 -6.16 7.42 -20.12
N LEU A 35 -6.06 8.64 -20.65
CA LEU A 35 -6.77 9.79 -20.12
C LEU A 35 -8.30 9.64 -20.21
N ARG A 36 -8.81 9.17 -21.35
CA ARG A 36 -10.25 9.08 -21.62
C ARG A 36 -10.90 7.93 -20.86
N ASP A 37 -10.27 6.76 -20.85
CA ASP A 37 -10.90 5.50 -20.43
C ASP A 37 -10.64 5.19 -18.95
N PHE A 38 -9.58 5.76 -18.35
CA PHE A 38 -9.18 5.45 -16.97
C PHE A 38 -9.06 6.69 -16.08
N VAL A 39 -8.25 7.69 -16.46
CA VAL A 39 -8.00 8.85 -15.59
C VAL A 39 -9.24 9.73 -15.41
N SER A 40 -9.85 10.19 -16.51
CA SER A 40 -11.03 11.06 -16.46
C SER A 40 -12.24 10.43 -15.73
N PRO A 41 -12.57 9.14 -15.95
CA PRO A 41 -13.64 8.48 -15.19
C PRO A 41 -13.21 7.96 -13.81
N ASN A 42 -11.94 8.16 -13.41
CA ASN A 42 -11.37 7.69 -12.15
C ASN A 42 -11.54 6.17 -11.95
N LYS A 43 -11.03 5.39 -12.92
CA LYS A 43 -11.15 3.93 -12.97
C LYS A 43 -9.77 3.27 -12.92
N PRO A 44 -9.56 2.30 -12.01
CA PRO A 44 -8.32 1.55 -11.97
C PRO A 44 -8.22 0.58 -13.16
N CYS A 45 -7.00 0.26 -13.56
CA CYS A 45 -6.73 -0.83 -14.51
C CYS A 45 -5.36 -1.49 -14.27
N VAL A 46 -5.25 -2.78 -14.58
CA VAL A 46 -3.97 -3.49 -14.59
C VAL A 46 -3.45 -3.55 -16.02
N ILE A 47 -2.26 -3.00 -16.26
CA ILE A 47 -1.60 -2.96 -17.55
C ILE A 47 -0.52 -4.03 -17.59
N SER A 48 -0.73 -5.04 -18.43
CA SER A 48 0.25 -6.07 -18.71
C SER A 48 1.35 -5.53 -19.62
N ASN A 49 2.52 -6.15 -19.55
CA ASN A 49 3.60 -5.93 -20.51
C ASN A 49 4.17 -4.49 -20.55
N ALA A 50 3.91 -3.69 -19.51
CA ALA A 50 4.32 -2.29 -19.46
C ALA A 50 5.77 -2.09 -19.02
N THR A 51 6.39 -3.08 -18.37
CA THR A 51 7.75 -2.99 -17.81
C THR A 51 8.71 -4.05 -18.37
N ARG A 52 8.34 -4.75 -19.45
CA ARG A 52 9.14 -5.87 -20.01
C ARG A 52 10.58 -5.50 -20.38
N HIS A 53 10.82 -4.22 -20.70
CA HIS A 53 12.13 -3.69 -21.05
C HIS A 53 12.99 -3.34 -19.84
N TRP A 54 12.46 -3.36 -18.62
CA TRP A 54 13.21 -3.05 -17.40
C TRP A 54 14.18 -4.19 -17.04
N PRO A 55 15.50 -3.93 -16.94
CA PRO A 55 16.46 -4.91 -16.41
C PRO A 55 16.09 -5.47 -15.04
N ALA A 56 15.36 -4.67 -14.24
CA ALA A 56 14.89 -5.05 -12.91
C ALA A 56 14.12 -6.39 -12.90
N LEU A 57 13.30 -6.67 -13.91
CA LEU A 57 12.49 -7.91 -13.96
C LEU A 57 13.35 -9.18 -13.95
N SER A 58 14.54 -9.12 -14.54
CA SER A 58 15.50 -10.23 -14.48
C SER A 58 16.41 -10.15 -13.25
N SER A 59 16.92 -8.96 -12.92
CA SER A 59 18.00 -8.81 -11.96
C SER A 59 17.51 -8.84 -10.51
N TRP A 60 16.34 -8.28 -10.21
CA TRP A 60 15.86 -8.10 -8.83
C TRP A 60 15.20 -9.36 -8.25
N SER A 61 15.01 -10.40 -9.05
CA SER A 61 14.63 -11.73 -8.53
C SER A 61 15.75 -12.41 -7.72
N HIS A 62 16.97 -11.84 -7.75
CA HIS A 62 18.13 -12.36 -7.05
C HIS A 62 18.56 -11.40 -5.94
N ASP A 63 18.36 -11.79 -4.67
CA ASP A 63 18.79 -10.98 -3.51
C ASP A 63 20.26 -10.57 -3.60
N SER A 64 21.13 -11.47 -4.06
CA SER A 64 22.57 -11.21 -4.24
C SER A 64 22.87 -10.03 -5.19
N TYR A 65 22.02 -9.77 -6.18
CA TYR A 65 22.16 -8.61 -7.06
C TYR A 65 21.86 -7.33 -6.28
N LEU A 66 20.71 -7.29 -5.60
CA LEU A 66 20.29 -6.13 -4.80
C LEU A 66 21.29 -5.84 -3.69
N THR A 67 21.72 -6.86 -2.93
CA THR A 67 22.75 -6.74 -1.89
C THR A 67 24.05 -6.15 -2.43
N ARG A 68 24.49 -6.56 -3.62
CA ARG A 68 25.72 -6.04 -4.22
C ARG A 68 25.56 -4.60 -4.71
N ALA A 69 24.49 -4.33 -5.48
CA ALA A 69 24.23 -3.02 -6.05
C ALA A 69 24.02 -1.94 -4.98
N LEU A 70 23.36 -2.30 -3.87
CA LEU A 70 23.06 -1.42 -2.74
C LEU A 70 23.97 -1.66 -1.53
N SER A 71 25.14 -2.27 -1.73
CA SER A 71 26.04 -2.66 -0.63
C SER A 71 26.48 -1.49 0.27
N SER A 72 26.57 -0.28 -0.28
CA SER A 72 26.89 0.95 0.46
C SER A 72 25.67 1.78 0.87
N ALA A 73 24.46 1.38 0.47
CA ALA A 73 23.25 2.16 0.71
C ALA A 73 22.75 1.99 2.15
N HIS A 74 22.25 3.08 2.72
CA HIS A 74 21.49 3.07 3.97
C HIS A 74 20.04 3.42 3.68
N VAL A 75 19.14 2.54 4.08
CA VAL A 75 17.71 2.62 3.74
C VAL A 75 16.86 2.72 4.99
N SER A 76 15.66 3.27 4.83
CA SER A 76 14.67 3.40 5.89
C SER A 76 13.83 2.12 6.00
N LEU A 77 14.05 1.36 7.07
CA LEU A 77 13.32 0.15 7.38
C LEU A 77 12.23 0.45 8.42
N HIS A 78 11.03 -0.10 8.22
CA HIS A 78 9.92 0.03 9.15
C HIS A 78 9.65 -1.30 9.84
N LEU A 79 9.61 -1.28 11.17
CA LEU A 79 9.33 -2.45 12.00
C LEU A 79 7.97 -2.31 12.67
N THR A 80 7.21 -3.39 12.65
CA THR A 80 5.91 -3.49 13.33
C THR A 80 5.79 -4.85 14.02
N PRO A 81 4.97 -4.97 15.07
CA PRO A 81 4.78 -6.26 15.74
C PRO A 81 4.03 -7.29 14.88
N ASN A 82 3.24 -6.85 13.89
CA ASN A 82 2.27 -7.68 13.20
C ASN A 82 2.16 -7.40 11.68
N GLY A 83 3.05 -6.58 11.13
CA GLY A 83 3.07 -6.24 9.71
C GLY A 83 2.17 -5.09 9.28
N ARG A 84 1.37 -4.53 10.20
CA ARG A 84 0.45 -3.42 9.94
C ARG A 84 1.04 -2.11 10.43
N ALA A 85 1.66 -1.38 9.51
CA ALA A 85 2.04 0.01 9.72
C ALA A 85 0.87 0.93 9.37
N ASP A 86 0.84 2.13 9.96
CA ASP A 86 -0.15 3.18 9.68
C ASP A 86 -1.58 2.63 9.74
N ALA A 87 -1.92 2.09 10.91
CA ALA A 87 -3.18 1.39 11.12
C ALA A 87 -3.82 1.79 12.46
N ALA A 88 -5.15 1.64 12.55
CA ALA A 88 -5.86 1.79 13.81
C ALA A 88 -5.59 0.56 14.69
N VAL A 89 -5.00 0.76 15.87
CA VAL A 89 -4.65 -0.30 16.82
C VAL A 89 -5.09 0.05 18.23
N PRO A 90 -5.39 -0.95 19.10
CA PRO A 90 -5.62 -0.71 20.51
C PRO A 90 -4.44 -0.02 21.19
N ILE A 91 -4.72 0.98 22.03
CA ILE A 91 -3.69 1.63 22.86
C ILE A 91 -3.20 0.66 23.94
N ASN A 92 -4.12 -0.09 24.54
CA ASN A 92 -3.83 -1.13 25.51
C ASN A 92 -4.42 -2.46 25.02
N SER A 93 -3.65 -3.54 25.12
CA SER A 93 -4.14 -4.89 24.84
C SER A 93 -5.32 -5.29 25.72
N ASP A 94 -5.39 -4.76 26.94
CA ASP A 94 -6.41 -5.11 27.92
C ASP A 94 -7.73 -4.33 27.71
N ASP A 95 -7.67 -3.18 27.02
CA ASP A 95 -8.85 -2.40 26.61
C ASP A 95 -8.84 -2.17 25.08
N PRO A 96 -9.40 -3.11 24.30
CA PRO A 96 -9.45 -2.98 22.85
C PRO A 96 -10.44 -1.92 22.35
N SER A 97 -11.18 -1.25 23.24
CA SER A 97 -12.17 -0.24 22.85
C SER A 97 -11.53 1.11 22.50
N THR A 98 -10.38 1.41 23.10
CA THR A 98 -9.66 2.68 22.88
C THR A 98 -8.55 2.48 21.85
N LEU A 99 -8.71 3.11 20.68
CA LEU A 99 -7.80 2.96 19.53
C LEU A 99 -6.95 4.22 19.31
N CYS A 100 -5.77 4.03 18.73
CA CYS A 100 -4.90 5.07 18.19
C CYS A 100 -4.48 4.73 16.75
N PHE A 101 -4.01 5.73 16.01
CA PHE A 101 -3.32 5.51 14.74
C PHE A 101 -1.84 5.25 15.05
N ALA A 102 -1.34 4.07 14.71
CA ALA A 102 0.04 3.68 14.98
C ALA A 102 0.87 3.64 13.70
N SER A 103 1.89 4.50 13.64
CA SER A 103 2.97 4.40 12.66
C SER A 103 4.04 3.40 13.12
N ALA A 104 4.83 2.90 12.17
CA ALA A 104 5.87 1.91 12.45
C ALA A 104 7.08 2.48 13.21
N HIS A 105 7.88 1.59 13.80
CA HIS A 105 9.21 1.95 14.28
C HIS A 105 10.14 2.07 13.07
N ALA A 106 10.46 3.30 12.66
CA ALA A 106 11.37 3.57 11.55
C ALA A 106 12.82 3.72 12.04
N LEU A 107 13.75 3.06 11.33
CA LEU A 107 15.18 3.19 11.54
C LEU A 107 15.93 3.17 10.21
N ARG A 108 17.12 3.78 10.17
CA ARG A 108 18.02 3.69 9.02
C ARG A 108 19.10 2.64 9.27
N MET A 109 19.35 1.78 8.30
CA MET A 109 20.38 0.74 8.39
C MET A 109 20.94 0.35 7.01
N PRO A 110 22.07 -0.37 6.95
CA PRO A 110 22.60 -0.88 5.69
C PRO A 110 21.59 -1.77 4.94
N PHE A 111 21.46 -1.57 3.63
CA PHE A 111 20.51 -2.34 2.81
C PHE A 111 20.71 -3.87 2.91
N PRO A 112 21.92 -4.43 2.90
CA PRO A 112 22.12 -5.87 3.08
C PRO A 112 21.47 -6.43 4.36
N GLU A 113 21.56 -5.69 5.46
CA GLU A 113 20.97 -6.08 6.74
C GLU A 113 19.45 -5.94 6.70
N ALA A 114 18.95 -4.82 6.12
CA ALA A 114 17.51 -4.60 5.96
C ALA A 114 16.85 -5.69 5.12
N LEU A 115 17.45 -6.05 3.97
CA LEU A 115 16.95 -7.12 3.11
C LEU A 115 16.92 -8.46 3.85
N ASN A 116 17.98 -8.78 4.60
CA ASN A 116 18.05 -10.02 5.38
C ASN A 116 16.91 -10.10 6.43
N LEU A 117 16.57 -8.99 7.10
CA LEU A 117 15.44 -8.92 8.03
C LEU A 117 14.09 -9.08 7.33
N ILE A 118 13.95 -8.57 6.10
CA ILE A 118 12.70 -8.70 5.31
C ILE A 118 12.49 -10.12 4.82
N VAL A 119 13.52 -10.77 4.25
CA VAL A 119 13.39 -12.09 3.63
C VAL A 119 13.41 -13.25 4.64
N ASN A 120 13.87 -13.02 5.87
CA ASN A 120 13.87 -14.01 6.95
C ASN A 120 12.95 -13.61 8.12
N PRO A 121 11.63 -13.44 7.91
CA PRO A 121 10.72 -12.90 8.92
C PRO A 121 10.57 -13.77 10.17
N HIS A 122 10.87 -15.07 10.09
CA HIS A 122 10.77 -15.99 11.23
C HIS A 122 11.99 -15.95 12.17
N SER A 123 13.03 -15.20 11.79
CA SER A 123 14.23 -15.02 12.63
C SER A 123 14.06 -13.94 13.70
N THR A 124 12.96 -13.18 13.65
CA THR A 124 12.69 -12.06 14.55
C THR A 124 11.26 -12.13 15.08
N ASN A 125 10.95 -11.26 16.03
CA ASN A 125 9.61 -11.12 16.60
C ASN A 125 8.87 -9.87 16.07
N PHE A 126 9.28 -9.40 14.89
CA PHE A 126 8.74 -8.24 14.22
C PHE A 126 8.65 -8.48 12.72
N VAL A 127 7.80 -7.72 12.05
CA VAL A 127 7.72 -7.67 10.60
C VAL A 127 8.46 -6.44 10.12
N ALA A 128 9.45 -6.67 9.25
CA ALA A 128 10.24 -5.64 8.60
C ALA A 128 9.71 -5.34 7.19
N TYR A 129 9.57 -4.06 6.87
CA TYR A 129 9.09 -3.60 5.56
C TYR A 129 9.82 -2.32 5.13
N ALA A 130 10.49 -2.35 3.97
CA ALA A 130 11.02 -1.14 3.34
C ALA A 130 9.87 -0.46 2.58
N GLN A 131 9.21 0.49 3.24
CA GLN A 131 8.01 1.17 2.74
C GLN A 131 8.08 2.70 2.80
N GLN A 132 9.28 3.25 2.98
CA GLN A 132 9.48 4.69 2.99
C GLN A 132 8.92 5.28 1.69
N GLN A 133 8.02 6.24 1.82
CA GLN A 133 7.54 7.04 0.70
C GLN A 133 8.41 8.31 0.59
N ASN A 134 8.00 9.29 -0.23
CA ASN A 134 8.72 10.56 -0.45
C ASN A 134 9.99 10.42 -1.30
N ASP A 135 9.83 9.84 -2.49
CA ASP A 135 10.88 9.76 -3.50
C ASP A 135 12.09 8.93 -3.05
N CYS A 136 11.81 7.85 -2.29
CA CYS A 136 12.84 7.03 -1.68
C CYS A 136 13.70 6.32 -2.73
N PHE A 137 13.15 6.01 -3.92
CA PHE A 137 13.93 5.34 -4.98
C PHE A 137 15.11 6.19 -5.44
N ARG A 138 14.87 7.48 -5.69
CA ARG A 138 15.90 8.41 -6.16
C ARG A 138 16.89 8.78 -5.05
N SER A 139 16.48 8.71 -3.79
CA SER A 139 17.32 9.13 -2.64
C SER A 139 18.06 7.98 -1.95
N GLU A 140 17.40 6.86 -1.68
CA GLU A 140 17.95 5.71 -0.94
C GLU A 140 18.43 4.56 -1.87
N TYR A 141 17.88 4.47 -3.08
CA TYR A 141 18.09 3.33 -3.99
C TYR A 141 18.67 3.73 -5.36
N SER A 142 19.30 4.90 -5.44
CA SER A 142 19.76 5.50 -6.72
C SER A 142 20.75 4.63 -7.50
N ALA A 143 21.46 3.71 -6.85
CA ALA A 143 22.33 2.74 -7.53
C ALA A 143 21.56 1.79 -8.46
N LEU A 144 20.24 1.65 -8.28
CA LEU A 144 19.34 0.86 -9.12
C LEU A 144 18.66 1.68 -10.22
N ALA A 145 18.96 2.97 -10.37
CA ALA A 145 18.22 3.87 -11.28
C ALA A 145 18.28 3.45 -12.75
N GLN A 146 19.28 2.66 -13.15
CA GLN A 146 19.40 2.14 -14.53
C GLN A 146 18.55 0.89 -14.79
N ASP A 147 17.97 0.29 -13.75
CA ASP A 147 17.20 -0.96 -13.87
C ASP A 147 15.71 -0.73 -14.20
N CYS A 148 15.22 0.50 -14.03
CA CYS A 148 13.83 0.90 -14.26
C CYS A 148 13.79 2.28 -14.94
N ASP A 149 12.68 2.59 -15.60
CA ASP A 149 12.48 3.96 -16.10
C ASP A 149 12.23 4.94 -14.94
N ALA A 150 12.70 6.18 -15.10
CA ALA A 150 12.46 7.25 -14.13
C ALA A 150 11.00 7.75 -14.11
N HIS A 151 10.24 7.47 -15.18
CA HIS A 151 8.81 7.76 -15.32
C HIS A 151 8.19 6.83 -16.37
N ILE A 152 6.86 6.78 -16.44
CA ILE A 152 6.13 5.98 -17.42
C ILE A 152 5.70 6.89 -18.59
N PRO A 153 6.29 6.79 -19.80
CA PRO A 153 6.14 7.82 -20.83
C PRO A 153 4.70 8.10 -21.25
N TRP A 154 3.91 7.06 -21.51
CA TRP A 154 2.52 7.22 -21.94
C TRP A 154 1.62 7.87 -20.88
N ALA A 155 1.95 7.69 -19.59
CA ALA A 155 1.22 8.34 -18.51
C ALA A 155 1.67 9.79 -18.32
N THR A 156 2.98 10.06 -18.41
CA THR A 156 3.53 11.43 -18.40
C THR A 156 2.91 12.28 -19.51
N ASP A 157 2.82 11.73 -20.72
CA ASP A 157 2.21 12.43 -21.85
C ASP A 157 0.71 12.68 -21.65
N ALA A 158 0.00 11.73 -21.01
CA ALA A 158 -1.43 11.85 -20.73
C ALA A 158 -1.75 12.88 -19.64
N LEU A 159 -0.97 12.88 -18.56
CA LEU A 159 -1.15 13.74 -17.38
C LEU A 159 -0.50 15.12 -17.56
N GLY A 160 0.43 15.25 -18.51
CA GLY A 160 1.15 16.50 -18.78
C GLY A 160 2.17 16.86 -17.69
N CYS A 161 2.57 15.90 -16.86
CA CYS A 161 3.55 16.10 -15.79
C CYS A 161 4.43 14.86 -15.55
N LEU A 162 5.61 15.09 -14.98
CA LEU A 162 6.50 14.03 -14.48
C LEU A 162 6.06 13.59 -13.08
N PRO A 163 6.37 12.36 -12.65
CA PRO A 163 6.04 11.89 -11.31
C PRO A 163 6.75 12.72 -10.24
N GLU A 164 5.99 13.22 -9.27
CA GLU A 164 6.55 13.95 -8.13
C GLU A 164 7.51 13.08 -7.31
N ALA A 165 7.17 11.80 -7.12
CA ALA A 165 7.98 10.82 -6.40
C ALA A 165 8.02 9.48 -7.13
N VAL A 166 9.16 8.79 -7.01
CA VAL A 166 9.31 7.37 -7.34
C VAL A 166 9.76 6.64 -6.08
N ASN A 167 9.01 5.62 -5.68
CA ASN A 167 9.26 4.86 -4.45
C ASN A 167 9.59 3.39 -4.78
N LEU A 168 10.35 2.76 -3.90
CA LEU A 168 10.60 1.33 -3.92
C LEU A 168 10.03 0.69 -2.66
N TRP A 169 9.29 -0.40 -2.84
CA TRP A 169 8.74 -1.21 -1.77
C TRP A 169 9.39 -2.59 -1.77
N VAL A 170 9.92 -3.01 -0.61
CA VAL A 170 10.44 -4.37 -0.40
C VAL A 170 9.89 -4.89 0.92
N GLY A 171 8.95 -5.83 0.84
CA GLY A 171 8.29 -6.45 1.98
C GLY A 171 8.10 -7.95 1.77
N ASN A 172 7.35 -8.57 2.67
CA ASN A 172 7.02 -10.00 2.60
C ASN A 172 5.51 -10.21 2.78
N HIS A 173 5.07 -11.48 2.80
CA HIS A 173 3.65 -11.85 2.93
C HIS A 173 2.98 -11.43 4.25
N LEU A 174 3.75 -10.97 5.24
CA LEU A 174 3.22 -10.41 6.49
C LEU A 174 3.02 -8.90 6.42
N SER A 175 3.58 -8.22 5.41
CA SER A 175 3.50 -6.75 5.28
C SER A 175 2.13 -6.34 4.70
N GLU A 176 1.33 -5.64 5.51
CA GLU A 176 -0.02 -5.21 5.14
C GLU A 176 -0.16 -3.69 5.29
N THR A 177 -0.74 -3.06 4.26
CA THR A 177 -1.08 -1.63 4.28
C THR A 177 -2.59 -1.50 4.46
N SER A 178 -3.01 -0.83 5.52
CA SER A 178 -4.43 -0.66 5.83
C SER A 178 -5.13 0.25 4.82
N PHE A 179 -6.48 0.20 4.77
CA PHE A 179 -7.25 1.05 3.86
C PHE A 179 -6.96 2.55 4.07
N HIS A 180 -6.60 3.23 3.00
CA HIS A 180 -6.36 4.66 2.93
C HIS A 180 -6.65 5.17 1.51
N LYS A 181 -6.44 6.47 1.29
CA LYS A 181 -6.43 7.07 -0.04
C LYS A 181 -5.28 8.06 -0.14
N ASP A 182 -4.80 8.25 -1.36
CA ASP A 182 -3.81 9.28 -1.68
C ASP A 182 -4.46 10.43 -2.45
N HIS A 183 -3.66 11.44 -2.76
CA HIS A 183 -4.03 12.55 -3.65
C HIS A 183 -3.19 12.52 -4.93
N TYR A 184 -2.70 11.35 -5.31
CA TYR A 184 -1.82 11.12 -6.46
C TYR A 184 -2.46 10.12 -7.41
N GLU A 185 -2.18 10.29 -8.70
CA GLU A 185 -2.38 9.24 -9.71
C GLU A 185 -1.25 8.22 -9.56
N ASN A 186 -1.56 6.99 -9.11
CA ASN A 186 -0.53 6.02 -8.76
C ASN A 186 -0.34 4.97 -9.88
N LEU A 187 0.92 4.73 -10.25
CA LEU A 187 1.31 3.64 -11.15
C LEU A 187 2.15 2.64 -10.38
N TYR A 188 1.49 1.60 -9.85
CA TYR A 188 2.11 0.60 -9.00
C TYR A 188 2.66 -0.56 -9.84
N ALA A 189 3.97 -0.52 -10.11
CA ALA A 189 4.67 -1.57 -10.86
C ALA A 189 5.18 -2.68 -9.94
N VAL A 190 4.86 -3.95 -10.25
CA VAL A 190 5.43 -5.10 -9.54
C VAL A 190 6.60 -5.68 -10.35
N VAL A 191 7.77 -5.74 -9.72
CA VAL A 191 9.00 -6.28 -10.35
C VAL A 191 9.22 -7.75 -10.02
N SER A 192 8.96 -8.14 -8.76
CA SER A 192 9.10 -9.52 -8.28
C SER A 192 7.95 -9.87 -7.33
N GLY A 193 7.47 -11.11 -7.41
CA GLY A 193 6.32 -11.58 -6.63
C GLY A 193 4.98 -11.05 -7.16
N GLU A 194 4.04 -10.82 -6.25
CA GLU A 194 2.73 -10.25 -6.54
C GLU A 194 2.22 -9.37 -5.39
N LYS A 195 1.33 -8.44 -5.71
CA LYS A 195 0.65 -7.57 -4.75
C LYS A 195 -0.86 -7.72 -4.93
N HIS A 196 -1.57 -7.95 -3.84
CA HIS A 196 -3.03 -8.02 -3.81
C HIS A 196 -3.58 -6.68 -3.34
N PHE A 197 -4.53 -6.12 -4.11
CA PHE A 197 -5.21 -4.88 -3.80
C PHE A 197 -6.69 -5.13 -3.57
N LEU A 198 -7.19 -4.50 -2.52
CA LEU A 198 -8.61 -4.35 -2.23
C LEU A 198 -8.95 -2.88 -2.38
N LEU A 199 -9.87 -2.54 -3.29
CA LEU A 199 -10.14 -1.16 -3.70
C LEU A 199 -11.61 -0.80 -3.47
N LEU A 200 -11.83 0.41 -2.96
CA LEU A 200 -13.13 1.04 -2.90
C LEU A 200 -13.08 2.33 -3.72
N PRO A 201 -14.08 2.59 -4.59
CA PRO A 201 -14.14 3.87 -5.28
C PRO A 201 -14.40 5.01 -4.28
N PRO A 202 -14.08 6.27 -4.63
CA PRO A 202 -14.34 7.40 -3.72
C PRO A 202 -15.80 7.55 -3.28
N THR A 203 -16.76 7.09 -4.09
CA THR A 203 -18.20 7.05 -3.76
C THR A 203 -18.50 6.18 -2.53
N ASP A 204 -17.61 5.27 -2.19
CA ASP A 204 -17.73 4.28 -1.11
C ASP A 204 -17.03 4.73 0.19
N VAL A 205 -16.51 5.96 0.26
CA VAL A 205 -15.74 6.46 1.42
C VAL A 205 -16.48 6.34 2.77
N HIS A 206 -17.81 6.46 2.76
CA HIS A 206 -18.66 6.34 3.95
C HIS A 206 -18.59 4.94 4.59
N ARG A 207 -18.16 3.92 3.83
CA ARG A 207 -17.97 2.55 4.30
C ARG A 207 -16.68 2.35 5.07
N MET A 208 -15.75 3.29 5.01
CA MET A 208 -14.45 3.20 5.69
C MET A 208 -14.54 3.63 7.16
N TYR A 209 -15.68 4.18 7.59
CA TYR A 209 -15.90 4.65 8.97
C TYR A 209 -14.78 5.54 9.48
N ILE A 210 -14.33 6.51 8.68
CA ILE A 210 -13.19 7.36 9.03
C ILE A 210 -13.44 8.08 10.35
N ARG A 211 -12.50 7.97 11.28
CA ARG A 211 -12.52 8.63 12.60
C ARG A 211 -11.18 9.30 12.88
N ASN A 212 -11.19 10.31 13.72
CA ASN A 212 -9.98 10.94 14.23
C ASN A 212 -9.39 10.10 15.36
N TYR A 213 -8.19 9.57 15.16
CA TYR A 213 -7.44 8.80 16.15
C TYR A 213 -6.24 9.57 16.66
N PRO A 214 -5.93 9.53 17.96
CA PRO A 214 -4.65 10.06 18.46
C PRO A 214 -3.49 9.33 17.77
N ALA A 215 -2.49 10.08 17.32
CA ALA A 215 -1.33 9.52 16.65
C ALA A 215 -0.33 8.97 17.66
N ALA A 216 0.19 7.79 17.36
CA ALA A 216 1.24 7.12 18.09
C ALA A 216 2.24 6.49 17.12
N ARG A 217 3.40 6.11 17.65
CA ARG A 217 4.45 5.42 16.90
C ARG A 217 4.94 4.23 17.70
N TYR A 218 5.17 3.13 17.01
CA TYR A 218 5.85 1.98 17.61
C TYR A 218 7.31 2.32 17.95
N SER A 219 7.75 1.86 19.11
CA SER A 219 9.13 1.96 19.59
C SER A 219 9.63 0.56 19.92
N TYR A 220 10.65 0.10 19.21
CA TYR A 220 11.23 -1.23 19.39
C TYR A 220 12.49 -1.14 20.25
N SER A 221 12.54 -1.93 21.33
CA SER A 221 13.73 -2.07 22.17
C SER A 221 14.49 -3.34 21.77
N GLN A 222 15.72 -3.18 21.28
CA GLN A 222 16.59 -4.32 20.95
C GLN A 222 16.98 -5.13 22.21
N ASP A 223 17.15 -4.48 23.36
CA ASP A 223 17.53 -5.14 24.62
C ASP A 223 16.44 -6.08 25.14
N THR A 224 15.18 -5.67 25.01
CA THR A 224 14.04 -6.44 25.53
C THR A 224 13.30 -7.24 24.46
N GLY A 225 13.54 -6.92 23.19
CA GLY A 225 12.79 -7.43 22.05
C GLY A 225 11.31 -7.02 22.08
N LYS A 226 10.92 -5.91 22.74
CA LYS A 226 9.51 -5.53 22.87
C LYS A 226 9.19 -4.24 22.15
N PHE A 227 7.94 -4.17 21.68
CA PHE A 227 7.33 -2.93 21.20
C PHE A 227 6.58 -2.21 22.30
N THR A 228 6.68 -0.88 22.31
CA THR A 228 5.77 0.01 23.02
C THR A 228 5.13 1.00 22.03
N LEU A 229 3.96 1.53 22.39
CA LEU A 229 3.31 2.61 21.65
C LEU A 229 3.60 3.94 22.34
N GLU A 230 4.29 4.84 21.64
CA GLU A 230 4.59 6.18 22.11
C GLU A 230 3.62 7.17 21.46
N SER A 231 2.79 7.84 22.27
CA SER A 231 1.92 8.90 21.76
C SER A 231 2.75 10.09 21.25
N GLU A 232 2.35 10.66 20.11
CA GLU A 232 2.98 11.85 19.57
C GLU A 232 2.75 13.07 20.47
N LYS A 233 3.78 13.92 20.60
CA LYS A 233 3.75 15.16 21.38
C LYS A 233 4.23 16.32 20.51
N PRO A 234 3.43 17.40 20.33
CA PRO A 234 2.08 17.60 20.84
C PRO A 234 1.07 16.58 20.28
N MET A 235 -0.04 16.35 21.01
CA MET A 235 -1.07 15.41 20.58
C MET A 235 -1.63 15.83 19.22
N ARG A 236 -1.51 14.95 18.24
CA ARG A 236 -2.07 15.09 16.90
C ARG A 236 -3.10 14.00 16.68
N CYS A 237 -4.21 14.34 16.02
CA CYS A 237 -5.19 13.36 15.59
C CYS A 237 -5.12 13.14 14.07
N VAL A 238 -5.25 11.89 13.65
CA VAL A 238 -5.22 11.47 12.24
C VAL A 238 -6.58 10.89 11.87
N PRO A 239 -7.24 11.41 10.82
CA PRO A 239 -8.43 10.77 10.25
C PRO A 239 -8.00 9.47 9.56
N TRP A 240 -8.47 8.33 10.04
CA TRP A 240 -8.10 7.02 9.49
C TRP A 240 -9.28 6.05 9.40
N CYS A 241 -9.17 5.06 8.51
CA CYS A 241 -10.16 4.00 8.36
C CYS A 241 -10.25 3.16 9.65
N SER A 242 -11.47 2.90 10.13
CA SER A 242 -11.71 2.01 11.27
C SER A 242 -11.86 0.53 10.89
N VAL A 243 -12.05 0.25 9.60
CA VAL A 243 -12.45 -1.06 9.10
C VAL A 243 -11.23 -1.91 8.81
N ASP A 244 -11.22 -3.10 9.42
CA ASP A 244 -10.38 -4.21 9.00
C ASP A 244 -11.17 -5.05 7.97
N PRO A 245 -10.73 -5.13 6.70
CA PRO A 245 -11.41 -5.95 5.68
C PRO A 245 -11.34 -7.45 5.97
N TYR A 246 -10.36 -7.91 6.75
CA TYR A 246 -10.09 -9.31 7.04
C TYR A 246 -10.00 -9.55 8.56
N PRO A 247 -11.09 -9.29 9.31
CA PRO A 247 -11.08 -9.50 10.75
C PRO A 247 -10.86 -10.98 11.08
N SER A 248 -10.24 -11.25 12.22
CA SER A 248 -10.06 -12.64 12.69
C SER A 248 -11.41 -13.36 12.83
N PRO A 249 -11.45 -14.70 12.76
CA PRO A 249 -12.69 -15.47 12.93
C PRO A 249 -13.46 -15.10 14.21
N GLU A 250 -12.75 -14.82 15.30
CA GLU A 250 -13.31 -14.44 16.60
C GLU A 250 -13.87 -13.01 16.58
N ALA A 251 -13.21 -12.09 15.88
CA ALA A 251 -13.61 -10.70 15.77
C ALA A 251 -14.70 -10.45 14.71
N LYS A 252 -14.92 -11.41 13.79
CA LYS A 252 -15.76 -11.24 12.60
C LYS A 252 -17.18 -10.74 12.91
N HIS A 253 -17.88 -11.36 13.85
CA HIS A 253 -19.26 -10.96 14.19
C HIS A 253 -19.33 -9.54 14.75
N SER A 254 -18.38 -9.19 15.63
CA SER A 254 -18.27 -7.84 16.20
C SER A 254 -17.93 -6.81 15.13
N ALA A 255 -16.99 -7.11 14.23
CA ALA A 255 -16.62 -6.23 13.12
C ALA A 255 -17.82 -5.97 12.18
N MET A 256 -18.56 -7.02 11.81
CA MET A 256 -19.76 -6.91 10.97
C MET A 256 -20.86 -6.07 11.63
N SER A 257 -21.05 -6.20 12.93
CA SER A 257 -22.02 -5.41 13.70
C SER A 257 -21.59 -3.94 13.84
N ARG A 258 -20.29 -3.68 14.02
CA ARG A 258 -19.72 -2.33 14.16
C ARG A 258 -19.66 -1.57 12.84
N PHE A 259 -19.44 -2.28 11.73
CA PHE A 259 -19.20 -1.70 10.41
C PHE A 259 -20.15 -2.22 9.32
N PRO A 260 -21.49 -2.19 9.52
CA PRO A 260 -22.45 -2.81 8.62
C PRO A 260 -22.42 -2.25 7.19
N LEU A 261 -22.08 -0.97 6.98
CA LEU A 261 -22.01 -0.37 5.64
C LEU A 261 -20.87 -0.94 4.80
N TYR A 262 -19.80 -1.38 5.45
CA TYR A 262 -18.73 -2.09 4.77
C TYR A 262 -19.18 -3.52 4.43
N PHE A 263 -19.56 -4.29 5.44
CA PHE A 263 -19.80 -5.73 5.30
C PHE A 263 -21.10 -6.11 4.58
N ASN A 264 -22.12 -5.25 4.61
CA ASN A 264 -23.38 -5.47 3.89
C ASN A 264 -23.46 -4.69 2.57
N GLY A 265 -22.47 -3.86 2.27
CA GLY A 265 -22.40 -3.08 1.02
C GLY A 265 -21.85 -3.90 -0.17
N PRO A 266 -21.74 -3.27 -1.35
CA PRO A 266 -21.19 -3.89 -2.55
C PRO A 266 -19.79 -4.46 -2.31
N LYS A 267 -19.44 -5.59 -2.92
CA LYS A 267 -18.08 -6.11 -2.75
C LYS A 267 -17.02 -5.08 -3.21
N PRO A 268 -15.91 -4.91 -2.47
CA PRO A 268 -14.80 -4.12 -2.97
C PRO A 268 -14.24 -4.72 -4.27
N PHE A 269 -13.53 -3.91 -5.05
CA PHE A 269 -12.82 -4.42 -6.21
C PHE A 269 -11.54 -5.12 -5.75
N GLU A 270 -11.25 -6.26 -6.34
CA GLU A 270 -10.06 -7.05 -6.05
C GLU A 270 -9.21 -7.20 -7.29
N CYS A 271 -7.90 -7.02 -7.15
CA CYS A 271 -6.96 -7.39 -8.20
C CYS A 271 -5.64 -7.89 -7.63
N THR A 272 -4.98 -8.74 -8.41
CA THR A 272 -3.61 -9.17 -8.17
C THR A 272 -2.74 -8.65 -9.30
N VAL A 273 -1.69 -7.93 -8.93
CA VAL A 273 -0.67 -7.37 -9.82
C VAL A 273 0.58 -8.22 -9.67
N LYS A 274 1.03 -8.82 -10.77
CA LYS A 274 2.15 -9.74 -10.83
C LYS A 274 3.39 -9.07 -11.40
N ALA A 275 4.54 -9.73 -11.23
CA ALA A 275 5.79 -9.30 -11.86
C ALA A 275 5.61 -8.98 -13.36
N GLY A 276 6.00 -7.76 -13.76
CA GLY A 276 5.86 -7.26 -15.13
C GLY A 276 4.59 -6.46 -15.42
N GLU A 277 3.69 -6.34 -14.45
CA GLU A 277 2.43 -5.59 -14.56
C GLU A 277 2.50 -4.25 -13.80
N ILE A 278 1.67 -3.30 -14.23
CA ILE A 278 1.42 -2.03 -13.54
C ILE A 278 -0.06 -1.96 -13.18
N LEU A 279 -0.40 -1.57 -11.96
CA LEU A 279 -1.74 -1.11 -11.62
C LEU A 279 -1.78 0.42 -11.68
N TYR A 280 -2.70 0.97 -12.47
CA TYR A 280 -3.16 2.34 -12.29
C TYR A 280 -4.23 2.37 -11.20
N LEU A 281 -4.01 3.17 -10.16
CA LEU A 281 -4.87 3.33 -8.98
C LEU A 281 -5.04 4.80 -8.62
#